data_AF-A0A7W9XI70-F1
#
_entry.id   AF-A0A7W9XI70-F1
#
_cell.length_a   1.000
_cell.length_b   1.000
_cell.length_c   1.000
_cell.angle_alpha   90.00
_cell.angle_beta   90.00
_cell.angle_gamma   90.00
#
_symmetry.space_group_name_H-M   'P 1'
#
loop_
_entity.id
_entity.type
_entity.pdbx_description
1 polymer ?
#
loop_
_entity_poly.entity_id
_entity_poly.type
_entity_poly.pdbx_seq_one_letter_code
_entity_poly.pdbx_strand_id
1 'polypeptide(L)'
;MINVILLSLFILSISLSLGGGIYETLVIYPNWKHARGPAELLQKLQSSGQLNANKRFWPMVSPAQTLLVIVNIVLAARFTGQAHCVWLGASIIIAGSRLITFGYFIPVMISKIMQPEKIEASRLQRIVKWWTTLSPLRLIADIASWGFALWALMLMETGR
;
A
#
# COMPACT_ATOMS: atom_id res chain seq x y z
N MET A 1 -18.22 -17.66 12.23
CA MET A 1 -16.78 -18.01 12.18
C MET A 1 -16.07 -17.46 10.95
N ILE A 2 -16.60 -17.64 9.73
CA ILE A 2 -15.95 -17.18 8.48
C ILE A 2 -15.63 -15.68 8.46
N ASN A 3 -16.54 -14.81 8.94
CA ASN A 3 -16.31 -13.36 8.99
C ASN A 3 -15.07 -12.98 9.82
N VAL A 4 -14.90 -13.63 10.97
CA VAL A 4 -13.74 -13.39 11.84
C VAL A 4 -12.46 -13.86 11.17
N ILE A 5 -12.45 -15.02 10.52
CA ILE A 5 -11.28 -15.52 9.79
C ILE A 5 -10.87 -14.54 8.68
N LEU A 6 -11.83 -14.09 7.87
CA LEU A 6 -11.55 -13.20 6.73
C LEU A 6 -11.17 -11.78 7.17
N LEU A 7 -11.75 -11.29 8.26
CA LEU A 7 -11.34 -10.04 8.89
C LEU A 7 -9.93 -10.14 9.49
N SER A 8 -9.59 -11.26 10.12
CA SER A 8 -8.23 -11.51 10.63
C SER A 8 -7.20 -11.57 9.50
N LEU A 9 -7.50 -12.28 8.42
CA LEU A 9 -6.64 -12.29 7.22
C LEU A 9 -6.48 -10.88 6.63
N PHE A 10 -7.55 -10.09 6.64
CA PHE A 10 -7.53 -8.71 6.19
C PHE A 10 -6.62 -7.83 7.06
N ILE A 11 -6.72 -7.95 8.39
CA ILE A 11 -5.82 -7.27 9.34
C ILE A 11 -4.37 -7.66 9.11
N LEU A 12 -4.08 -8.96 8.93
CA LEU A 12 -2.72 -9.46 8.64
C LEU A 12 -2.18 -8.89 7.32
N SER A 13 -3.02 -8.84 6.28
CA SER A 13 -2.67 -8.27 4.98
C SER A 13 -2.38 -6.77 5.06
N ILE A 14 -3.17 -6.00 5.82
CA ILE A 14 -2.89 -4.58 6.05
C ILE A 14 -1.59 -4.42 6.85
N SER A 15 -1.37 -5.25 7.86
CA SER A 15 -0.15 -5.24 8.69
C SER A 15 1.11 -5.48 7.85
N LEU A 16 1.07 -6.45 6.92
CA LEU A 16 2.17 -6.71 5.98
C LEU A 16 2.43 -5.51 5.07
N SER A 17 1.38 -4.88 4.55
CA SER A 17 1.48 -3.69 3.69
C SER A 17 2.06 -2.50 4.45
N LEU A 18 1.58 -2.28 5.67
CA LEU A 18 2.02 -1.21 6.55
C LEU A 18 3.50 -1.39 6.91
N GLY A 19 3.91 -2.59 7.32
CA GLY A 19 5.31 -2.91 7.62
C GLY A 19 6.22 -2.71 6.41
N GLY A 20 5.79 -3.19 5.24
CA GLY A 20 6.51 -2.97 3.98
C GLY A 20 6.64 -1.48 3.62
N GLY A 21 5.57 -0.71 3.77
CA GLY A 21 5.57 0.72 3.46
C GLY A 21 6.40 1.56 4.45
N ILE A 22 6.41 1.19 5.73
CA ILE A 22 7.31 1.79 6.74
C ILE A 22 8.76 1.47 6.38
N TYR A 23 9.07 0.20 6.07
CA TYR A 23 10.41 -0.21 5.65
C TYR A 23 10.86 0.52 4.39
N GLU A 24 10.00 0.65 3.38
CA GLU A 24 10.30 1.42 2.17
C GLU A 24 10.62 2.88 2.49
N THR A 25 9.81 3.52 3.34
CA THR A 25 9.95 4.94 3.68
C THR A 25 11.23 5.22 4.47
N LEU A 26 11.58 4.33 5.41
CA LEU A 26 12.70 4.52 6.33
C LEU A 26 14.03 4.01 5.79
N VAL A 27 14.03 2.91 5.04
CA VAL A 27 15.25 2.21 4.61
C VAL A 27 15.49 2.37 3.12
N ILE A 28 14.46 2.23 2.28
CA ILE A 28 14.64 2.16 0.83
C ILE A 28 14.72 3.55 0.20
N TYR A 29 13.77 4.44 0.50
CA TYR A 29 13.70 5.77 -0.13
C TYR A 29 14.95 6.63 0.12
N PRO A 30 15.52 6.68 1.34
CA PRO A 30 16.73 7.47 1.59
C PRO A 30 17.91 7.09 0.67
N ASN A 31 17.99 5.84 0.22
CA ASN A 31 19.08 5.35 -0.62
C ASN A 31 19.06 5.91 -2.05
N TRP A 32 17.90 6.38 -2.55
CA TRP A 32 17.76 6.83 -3.94
C TRP A 32 17.06 8.17 -4.12
N LYS A 33 16.30 8.68 -3.13
CA LYS A 33 15.52 9.93 -3.25
C LYS A 33 16.35 11.19 -3.51
N HIS A 34 17.65 11.15 -3.22
CA HIS A 34 18.60 12.25 -3.40
C HIS A 34 19.52 12.08 -4.63
N ALA A 35 19.25 11.11 -5.50
CA ALA A 35 20.00 10.96 -6.74
C ALA A 35 19.86 12.22 -7.61
N ARG A 36 21.00 12.70 -8.15
CA ARG A 36 21.07 13.98 -8.88
C ARG A 36 20.87 13.83 -10.37
N GLY A 37 21.08 12.63 -10.92
CA GLY A 37 20.94 12.35 -12.34
C GLY A 37 20.32 10.98 -12.65
N PRO A 38 19.88 10.76 -13.91
CA PRO A 38 19.24 9.52 -14.34
C PRO A 38 20.07 8.25 -14.08
N ALA A 39 21.37 8.27 -14.42
CA ALA A 39 22.26 7.13 -14.26
C ALA A 39 22.46 6.77 -12.77
N GLU A 40 22.67 7.78 -11.93
CA GLU A 40 22.82 7.61 -10.48
C GLU A 40 21.52 7.06 -9.85
N LEU A 41 20.36 7.55 -10.30
CA LEU A 41 19.06 7.07 -9.82
C LEU A 41 18.86 5.59 -10.17
N LEU A 42 19.15 5.18 -11.40
CA LEU A 42 19.01 3.79 -11.82
C LEU A 42 19.92 2.87 -10.99
N GLN A 43 21.19 3.26 -10.81
CA GLN A 43 22.15 2.50 -10.01
C GLN A 43 21.67 2.35 -8.55
N LYS A 44 21.19 3.43 -7.94
CA LYS A 44 20.66 3.42 -6.56
C LYS A 44 19.35 2.64 -6.43
N LEU A 45 18.49 2.65 -7.45
CA LEU A 45 17.29 1.80 -7.49
C LEU A 45 17.64 0.31 -7.58
N GLN A 46 18.70 -0.04 -8.32
CA GLN A 46 19.20 -1.42 -8.40
C GLN A 46 19.77 -1.90 -7.07
N SER A 47 20.63 -1.09 -6.43
CA SER A 47 21.27 -1.47 -5.17
C SER A 47 20.35 -1.44 -3.96
N SER A 48 19.28 -0.62 -3.98
CA SER A 48 18.32 -0.52 -2.88
C SER A 48 17.33 -1.68 -2.79
N GLY A 49 17.26 -2.57 -3.79
CA GLY A 49 16.29 -3.67 -3.81
C GLY A 49 14.88 -3.27 -4.28
N GLN A 50 14.60 -1.97 -4.50
CA GLN A 50 13.31 -1.48 -4.98
C GLN A 50 12.88 -2.14 -6.29
N LEU A 51 13.81 -2.32 -7.24
CA LEU A 51 13.49 -2.98 -8.51
C LEU A 51 13.09 -4.44 -8.34
N ASN A 52 13.74 -5.16 -7.41
CA ASN A 52 13.44 -6.57 -7.15
C ASN A 52 12.09 -6.72 -6.46
N ALA A 53 11.78 -5.87 -5.48
CA ALA A 53 10.49 -5.84 -4.81
C ALA A 53 9.35 -5.56 -5.81
N ASN A 54 9.52 -4.56 -6.68
CA ASN A 54 8.53 -4.20 -7.71
C ASN A 54 8.31 -5.29 -8.76
N LYS A 55 9.34 -6.09 -9.09
CA LYS A 55 9.25 -7.12 -10.14
C LYS A 55 8.80 -8.48 -9.63
N ARG A 56 9.13 -8.84 -8.37
CA ARG A 56 8.94 -10.21 -7.87
C ARG A 56 7.92 -10.31 -6.74
N PHE A 57 7.95 -9.37 -5.80
CA PHE A 57 7.14 -9.46 -4.59
C PHE A 57 5.75 -8.88 -4.81
N TRP A 58 5.67 -7.60 -5.17
CA TRP A 58 4.40 -6.89 -5.27
C TRP A 58 3.44 -7.46 -6.34
N PRO A 59 3.88 -7.87 -7.55
CA PRO A 59 2.97 -8.47 -8.53
C PRO A 59 2.30 -9.77 -8.05
N MET A 60 2.94 -10.51 -7.14
CA MET A 60 2.38 -11.73 -6.56
C MET A 60 1.41 -11.42 -5.40
N VAL A 61 1.78 -10.47 -4.53
CA VAL A 61 1.03 -10.17 -3.30
C VAL A 61 -0.17 -9.26 -3.58
N SER A 62 0.00 -8.24 -4.42
CA SER A 62 -1.01 -7.21 -4.68
C SER A 62 -2.36 -7.74 -5.20
N PRO A 63 -2.43 -8.73 -6.10
CA PRO A 63 -3.70 -9.32 -6.52
C PRO A 63 -4.44 -10.01 -5.37
N ALA A 64 -3.73 -10.80 -4.56
CA ALA A 64 -4.31 -11.49 -3.42
C ALA A 64 -4.86 -10.49 -2.38
N GLN A 65 -4.11 -9.40 -2.11
CA GLN A 65 -4.58 -8.34 -1.24
C GLN A 65 -5.83 -7.65 -1.80
N THR A 66 -5.86 -7.37 -3.11
CA THR A 66 -7.00 -6.72 -3.76
C THR A 66 -8.26 -7.59 -3.68
N LEU A 67 -8.12 -8.90 -3.93
CA LEU A 67 -9.23 -9.84 -3.79
C LEU A 67 -9.75 -9.86 -2.35
N LEU A 68 -8.84 -9.88 -1.37
CA LEU A 68 -9.21 -9.88 0.04
C LEU A 68 -9.95 -8.60 0.46
N VAL A 69 -9.56 -7.45 -0.08
CA VAL A 69 -10.28 -6.18 0.11
C VAL A 69 -11.71 -6.30 -0.44
N ILE A 70 -11.88 -6.79 -1.66
CA ILE A 70 -13.20 -6.95 -2.29
C ILE A 70 -14.09 -7.89 -1.46
N VAL A 71 -13.54 -9.02 -1.04
CA VAL A 71 -14.25 -9.99 -0.18
C VAL A 71 -14.69 -9.32 1.12
N ASN A 72 -13.83 -8.53 1.76
CA ASN A 72 -14.16 -7.82 2.99
C ASN A 72 -15.22 -6.73 2.78
N ILE A 73 -15.20 -5.99 1.67
CA ILE A 73 -16.28 -5.05 1.33
C ILE A 73 -17.62 -5.78 1.23
N VAL A 74 -17.67 -6.89 0.48
CA VAL A 74 -18.91 -7.64 0.27
C VAL A 74 -19.44 -8.21 1.59
N LEU A 75 -18.56 -8.77 2.43
CA LEU A 75 -18.96 -9.33 3.72
C LEU A 75 -19.38 -8.26 4.70
N ALA A 76 -18.64 -7.15 4.80
CA ALA A 76 -19.00 -6.03 5.65
C ALA A 76 -20.36 -5.45 5.24
N ALA A 77 -20.60 -5.23 3.95
CA ALA A 77 -21.87 -4.71 3.45
C ALA A 77 -23.08 -5.63 3.72
N ARG A 78 -22.84 -6.93 3.91
CA ARG A 78 -23.88 -7.92 4.26
C ARG A 78 -23.97 -8.18 5.77
N PHE A 79 -23.07 -7.62 6.56
CA PHE A 79 -23.00 -7.88 7.99
C PHE A 79 -24.05 -7.07 8.74
N THR A 80 -24.89 -7.75 9.51
CA THR A 80 -25.87 -7.14 10.41
C THR A 80 -25.32 -7.18 11.83
N GLY A 81 -24.86 -6.04 12.36
CA GLY A 81 -24.35 -5.94 13.73
C GLY A 81 -23.53 -4.68 13.99
N GLN A 82 -23.10 -4.49 15.23
CA GLN A 82 -22.38 -3.28 15.67
C GLN A 82 -21.05 -3.07 14.93
N ALA A 83 -20.40 -4.14 14.47
CA ALA A 83 -19.16 -4.06 13.71
C ALA A 83 -19.33 -3.61 12.24
N HIS A 84 -20.57 -3.50 11.72
CA HIS A 84 -20.82 -3.22 10.31
C HIS A 84 -20.12 -1.93 9.83
N CYS A 85 -20.40 -0.80 10.48
CA CYS A 85 -19.92 0.51 10.02
C CYS A 85 -18.39 0.60 10.04
N VAL A 86 -17.75 0.09 11.10
CA VAL A 86 -16.29 0.14 11.24
C VAL A 86 -15.58 -0.85 10.31
N TRP A 87 -16.16 -2.04 10.10
CA TRP A 87 -15.62 -3.02 9.15
C TRP A 87 -15.71 -2.52 7.70
N LEU A 88 -16.87 -1.97 7.32
CA LEU A 88 -17.06 -1.42 5.98
C LEU A 88 -16.15 -0.19 5.78
N GLY A 89 -16.06 0.68 6.78
CA GLY A 89 -15.15 1.84 6.78
C GLY A 89 -13.70 1.44 6.53
N ALA A 90 -13.17 0.45 7.27
CA ALA A 90 -11.84 -0.09 7.04
C ALA A 90 -11.65 -0.57 5.59
N SER A 91 -12.61 -1.35 5.10
CA SER A 91 -12.58 -1.94 3.76
C SER A 91 -12.60 -0.89 2.64
N ILE A 92 -13.36 0.19 2.80
CA ILE A 92 -13.42 1.29 1.84
C ILE A 92 -12.15 2.15 1.87
N ILE A 93 -11.61 2.46 3.06
CA ILE A 93 -10.36 3.22 3.21
C ILE A 93 -9.22 2.51 2.47
N ILE A 94 -9.04 1.22 2.71
CA ILE A 94 -7.97 0.47 2.05
C ILE A 94 -8.22 0.36 0.55
N ALA A 95 -9.46 0.18 0.11
CA ALA A 95 -9.79 0.12 -1.32
C ALA A 95 -9.42 1.42 -2.03
N GLY A 96 -9.75 2.58 -1.44
CA GLY A 96 -9.32 3.88 -1.95
C GLY A 96 -7.79 4.00 -2.03
N SER A 97 -7.07 3.58 -0.98
CA SER A 97 -5.59 3.54 -0.97
C SER A 97 -5.03 2.66 -2.10
N ARG A 98 -5.65 1.51 -2.38
CA ARG A 98 -5.24 0.62 -3.47
C ARG A 98 -5.55 1.22 -4.85
N LEU A 99 -6.71 1.85 -5.04
CA LEU A 99 -7.04 2.56 -6.29
C LEU A 99 -6.02 3.65 -6.60
N ILE A 100 -5.63 4.45 -5.61
CA ILE A 100 -4.59 5.48 -5.78
C ILE A 100 -3.22 4.83 -6.07
N THR A 101 -2.90 3.73 -5.40
CA THR A 101 -1.65 2.99 -5.61
C THR A 101 -1.53 2.46 -7.03
N PHE A 102 -2.55 1.77 -7.53
CA PHE A 102 -2.55 1.21 -8.88
C PHE A 102 -2.77 2.27 -9.97
N GLY A 103 -3.51 3.34 -9.67
CA GLY A 103 -3.79 4.41 -10.64
C GLY A 103 -2.65 5.42 -10.81
N TYR A 104 -1.84 5.64 -9.76
CA TYR A 104 -0.79 6.66 -9.78
C TYR A 104 0.59 6.13 -9.39
N PHE A 105 0.74 5.57 -8.19
CA PHE A 105 2.08 5.28 -7.65
C PHE A 105 2.83 4.21 -8.43
N ILE A 106 2.18 3.10 -8.77
CA ILE A 106 2.77 2.01 -9.54
C ILE A 106 3.09 2.45 -10.98
N PRO A 107 2.15 3.05 -11.75
CA PRO A 107 2.45 3.54 -13.09
C PRO A 107 3.60 4.54 -13.12
N VAL A 108 3.64 5.51 -12.20
CA VAL A 108 4.74 6.49 -12.13
C VAL A 108 6.06 5.82 -11.78
N MET A 109 6.08 4.87 -10.86
CA MET A 109 7.28 4.11 -10.52
C MET A 109 7.84 3.38 -11.74
N ILE A 110 7.00 2.60 -12.44
CA ILE A 110 7.44 1.75 -13.56
C ILE A 110 7.81 2.57 -14.80
N SER A 111 6.98 3.54 -15.17
CA SER A 111 7.15 4.27 -16.44
C SER A 111 8.09 5.46 -16.35
N LYS A 112 8.32 6.02 -15.15
CA LYS A 112 9.09 7.25 -14.96
C LYS A 112 10.33 7.04 -14.10
N ILE A 113 10.17 6.50 -12.90
CA ILE A 113 11.27 6.40 -11.92
C ILE A 113 12.24 5.26 -12.28
N MET A 114 11.72 4.12 -12.74
CA MET A 114 12.51 2.95 -13.15
C MET A 114 13.06 3.03 -14.58
N GLN A 115 12.66 4.04 -15.35
CA GLN A 115 13.15 4.32 -16.71
C GLN A 115 13.66 5.77 -16.80
N PRO A 116 14.59 6.16 -15.90
CA PRO A 116 14.98 7.55 -15.73
C PRO A 116 15.65 8.16 -16.97
N GLU A 117 16.26 7.33 -17.82
CA GLU A 117 16.89 7.72 -19.08
C GLU A 117 15.92 8.32 -20.10
N LYS A 118 14.62 8.04 -19.98
CA LYS A 118 13.57 8.55 -20.88
C LYS A 118 13.02 9.91 -20.45
N ILE A 119 13.50 10.46 -19.34
CA ILE A 119 12.99 11.69 -18.74
C ILE A 119 14.12 12.68 -18.53
N GLU A 120 13.87 13.93 -18.93
CA GLU A 120 14.77 15.04 -18.66
C GLU A 120 15.08 15.16 -17.15
N ALA A 121 16.35 15.36 -16.79
CA ALA A 121 16.83 15.31 -15.41
C ALA A 121 16.07 16.25 -14.44
N SER A 122 15.77 17.47 -14.88
CA SER A 122 15.04 18.47 -14.07
C SER A 122 13.62 18.00 -13.72
N ARG A 123 12.94 17.39 -14.69
CA ARG A 123 11.59 16.83 -14.55
C ARG A 123 11.60 15.56 -13.70
N LEU A 124 12.59 14.70 -13.89
CA LEU A 124 12.78 13.47 -13.12
C LEU A 124 12.93 13.75 -11.63
N GLN A 125 13.77 14.72 -11.26
CA GLN A 125 13.95 15.12 -9.85
C GLN A 125 12.63 15.58 -9.22
N ARG A 126 11.82 16.35 -9.96
CA ARG A 126 10.50 16.80 -9.48
C ARG A 126 9.55 15.61 -9.27
N ILE A 127 9.53 14.66 -10.21
CA ILE A 127 8.73 13.44 -10.11
C ILE A 127 9.15 12.62 -8.89
N VAL A 128 10.45 12.38 -8.71
CA VAL A 128 11.00 11.62 -7.57
C VAL A 128 10.66 12.30 -6.25
N LYS A 129 10.88 13.62 -6.14
CA LYS A 129 10.54 14.40 -4.95
C LYS A 129 9.04 14.27 -4.63
N TRP A 130 8.19 14.52 -5.61
CA TRP A 130 6.75 14.47 -5.43
C TRP A 130 6.26 13.06 -5.03
N TRP A 131 6.74 12.03 -5.72
CA TRP A 131 6.39 10.65 -5.44
C TRP A 131 6.84 10.22 -4.03
N THR A 132 8.07 10.56 -3.63
CA THR A 132 8.61 10.21 -2.30
C THR A 132 7.99 11.03 -1.16
N THR A 133 7.45 12.22 -1.44
CA THR A 133 6.66 13.00 -0.45
C THR A 133 5.25 12.44 -0.30
N LEU A 134 4.58 12.05 -1.39
CA LEU A 134 3.19 11.57 -1.33
C LEU A 134 3.08 10.10 -0.92
N SER A 135 4.05 9.25 -1.30
CA SER A 135 3.98 7.81 -1.08
C SER A 135 3.75 7.43 0.40
N PRO A 136 4.42 8.06 1.38
CA PRO A 136 4.19 7.79 2.80
C PRO A 136 2.80 8.15 3.30
N LEU A 137 2.06 9.05 2.63
CA LEU A 137 0.69 9.39 3.03
C LEU A 137 -0.26 8.19 2.93
N ARG A 138 0.09 7.18 2.12
CA ARG A 138 -0.65 5.91 2.07
C ARG A 138 -0.62 5.15 3.39
N LEU A 139 0.43 5.33 4.20
CA LEU A 139 0.52 4.72 5.53
C LEU A 139 -0.58 5.23 6.46
N ILE A 140 -1.04 6.48 6.28
CA ILE A 140 -2.15 7.04 7.07
C ILE A 140 -3.42 6.24 6.81
N ALA A 141 -3.71 5.93 5.54
CA ALA A 141 -4.86 5.11 5.16
C ALA A 141 -4.71 3.67 5.68
N ASP A 142 -3.52 3.09 5.57
CA ASP A 142 -3.23 1.73 6.07
C ASP A 142 -3.41 1.66 7.60
N ILE A 143 -2.89 2.63 8.37
CA ILE A 143 -3.05 2.73 9.83
C ILE A 143 -4.51 2.91 10.22
N ALA A 144 -5.22 3.83 9.57
CA ALA A 144 -6.63 4.09 9.85
C ALA A 144 -7.49 2.85 9.58
N SER A 145 -7.29 2.20 8.43
CA SER A 145 -7.96 0.95 8.08
C SER A 145 -7.63 -0.17 9.06
N TRP A 146 -6.37 -0.28 9.49
CA TRP A 146 -5.94 -1.29 10.45
C TRP A 146 -6.63 -1.10 11.81
N GLY A 147 -6.67 0.13 12.32
CA GLY A 147 -7.35 0.45 13.58
C GLY A 147 -8.86 0.15 13.52
N PHE A 148 -9.52 0.52 12.41
CA PHE A 148 -10.95 0.23 12.23
C PHE A 148 -11.22 -1.28 12.10
N ALA A 149 -10.35 -2.02 11.44
CA ALA A 149 -10.47 -3.47 11.30
C ALA A 149 -10.28 -4.19 12.65
N LEU A 150 -9.32 -3.74 13.47
CA LEU A 150 -9.16 -4.25 14.84
C LEU A 150 -10.36 -3.93 15.72
N TRP A 151 -10.89 -2.71 15.62
CA TRP A 151 -12.09 -2.34 16.36
C TRP A 151 -13.30 -3.18 15.93
N ALA A 152 -13.47 -3.41 14.62
CA ALA A 152 -14.49 -4.31 14.10
C ALA A 152 -14.33 -5.72 14.67
N LEU A 153 -13.11 -6.25 14.75
CA LEU A 153 -12.82 -7.56 15.32
C LEU A 153 -13.22 -7.63 16.80
N MET A 154 -12.84 -6.62 17.59
CA MET A 154 -13.22 -6.52 19.00
C MET A 154 -14.75 -6.49 19.19
N LEU A 155 -15.47 -5.72 18.38
CA LEU A 155 -16.94 -5.65 18.43
C LEU A 155 -17.62 -6.98 18.04
N MET A 156 -17.00 -7.76 17.14
CA MET A 156 -17.51 -9.10 16.78
C MET A 156 -17.26 -10.14 17.86
N GLU A 157 -16.27 -9.93 18.73
CA GLU A 157 -15.98 -10.83 19.86
C GLU A 157 -16.80 -10.50 21.09
N THR A 158 -17.02 -9.21 21.41
CA THR A 158 -17.83 -8.78 22.56
C THR A 158 -19.34 -8.90 22.34
N GLY A 159 -19.78 -8.95 21.08
CA GLY A 159 -21.18 -9.18 20.72
C GLY A 159 -21.59 -10.65 20.55
N ARG A 160 -20.69 -11.61 20.87
CA ARG A 160 -21.00 -13.04 20.97
C ARG A 160 -21.39 -13.40 22.39
#